data_AF-A0A545BMU2-F1
#
_entry.id   AF-A0A545BMU2-F1
#
_cell.length_a   1.000
_cell.length_b   1.000
_cell.length_c   1.000
_cell.angle_alpha   90.00
_cell.angle_beta   90.00
_cell.angle_gamma   90.00
#
_symmetry.space_group_name_H-M   'P 1'
#
loop_
_entity.id
_entity.type
_entity.pdbx_description
1 polymer ?
#
loop_
_entity_poly.entity_id
_entity_poly.type
_entity_poly.pdbx_seq_one_letter_code
_entity_poly.pdbx_strand_id
1 'polypeptide(L)'
;MGEIEDLFGGPASGMSAPLSNKAVLSRRTAQSGPAAEDAAPVKHLAGYAPFVAFCESRGVSAGQLASDVNALLGFLRTNIGDIPGDPGLNEAATIFVGNVIAAMRPEAHWTVMADGSREVGDRDMMITVDRLMEGLGEADDGMVAGLLTHLAEWAGDEPDGPALPELRPVPSGQAREPFVRPELSSPRYRDPHGQVIDYGNRWGADSPPEDSYSVETHRERFEGLHTVARALIEYLESAYDVDVSWDAAHATDVSMNTDEVIGAARLTSRDPLAAPLTFVLTDSPGVVVHAGVLHDFPFPICGCDACDETAESEASRLEELVLGVAAGGYAERYPVGRKKWAEYALFAADGSGNRSGRGPVGATPAQLAAAEERLQAVPDGWKAWPLRRGGRSTRVSAPGPA
;
A
#
# COMPACT_ATOMS: atom_id res chain seq x y z
N MET A 1 -27.44 -22.26 27.07
CA MET A 1 -27.26 -21.44 25.85
C MET A 1 -25.78 -21.06 25.72
N GLY A 2 -24.86 -22.03 25.91
CA GLY A 2 -23.43 -21.75 26.10
C GLY A 2 -22.56 -23.00 25.95
N GLU A 3 -22.73 -23.77 24.87
CA GLU A 3 -21.79 -24.85 24.50
C GLU A 3 -21.49 -24.90 22.98
N ILE A 4 -22.12 -24.06 22.14
CA ILE A 4 -21.97 -24.12 20.67
C ILE A 4 -20.80 -23.22 20.19
N GLU A 5 -20.43 -22.20 20.96
CA GLU A 5 -19.40 -21.21 20.59
C GLU A 5 -18.05 -21.40 21.30
N ASP A 6 -17.74 -22.65 21.69
CA ASP A 6 -16.46 -23.03 22.32
C ASP A 6 -15.56 -23.86 21.38
N LEU A 7 -15.88 -23.93 20.09
CA LEU A 7 -15.12 -24.69 19.10
C LEU A 7 -13.70 -24.15 18.87
N PHE A 8 -13.46 -22.86 19.13
CA PHE A 8 -12.17 -22.21 18.98
C PHE A 8 -11.63 -21.78 20.35
N GLY A 9 -10.33 -22.00 20.61
CA GLY A 9 -9.73 -21.73 21.92
C GLY A 9 -9.67 -20.24 22.27
N GLY A 10 -10.12 -19.86 23.48
CA GLY A 10 -10.09 -18.48 23.99
C GLY A 10 -11.49 -17.85 24.08
N PRO A 11 -11.64 -16.67 24.73
CA PRO A 11 -12.94 -16.02 24.85
C PRO A 11 -13.41 -15.53 23.49
N ALA A 12 -14.56 -16.02 23.01
CA ALA A 12 -15.23 -15.44 21.86
C ALA A 12 -15.69 -14.01 22.23
N SER A 13 -15.13 -13.01 21.54
CA SER A 13 -15.41 -11.60 21.83
C SER A 13 -16.29 -10.97 20.76
N GLY A 14 -16.96 -9.87 21.12
CA GLY A 14 -17.67 -9.03 20.16
C GLY A 14 -16.72 -8.41 19.14
N MET A 15 -17.25 -8.09 17.96
CA MET A 15 -16.49 -7.53 16.86
C MET A 15 -15.86 -6.18 17.24
N SER A 16 -14.58 -5.98 16.91
CA SER A 16 -13.91 -4.69 17.08
C SER A 16 -14.64 -3.61 16.28
N ALA A 17 -14.57 -2.36 16.75
CA ALA A 17 -15.07 -1.23 15.98
C ALA A 17 -14.42 -1.20 14.59
N PRO A 18 -15.17 -0.86 13.52
CA PRO A 18 -14.60 -0.68 12.20
C PRO A 18 -13.42 0.29 12.27
N LEU A 19 -12.33 -0.08 11.59
CA LEU A 19 -11.25 0.84 11.32
C LEU A 19 -11.82 2.11 10.66
N SER A 20 -11.22 3.27 10.91
CA SER A 20 -11.64 4.50 10.22
C SER A 20 -11.36 4.40 8.71
N ASN A 21 -12.17 5.05 7.84
CA ASN A 21 -11.92 5.10 6.37
C ASN A 21 -10.50 5.57 6.01
N LYS A 22 -9.87 6.32 6.92
CA LYS A 22 -8.45 6.70 6.84
C LYS A 22 -7.45 5.56 6.99
N ALA A 23 -7.84 4.37 7.46
CA ALA A 23 -6.98 3.21 7.74
C ALA A 23 -7.12 2.06 6.72
N VAL A 24 -8.12 2.10 5.82
CA VAL A 24 -8.35 1.07 4.78
C VAL A 24 -7.69 1.40 3.45
N LEU A 25 -7.76 2.66 3.04
CA LEU A 25 -6.99 3.18 1.89
C LEU A 25 -5.48 2.93 2.08
N SER A 26 -5.09 2.80 3.34
CA SER A 26 -3.75 2.53 3.85
C SER A 26 -3.22 1.13 3.70
N ARG A 27 -4.09 0.16 3.41
CA ARG A 27 -3.74 -1.27 3.39
C ARG A 27 -3.74 -1.85 1.98
N ARG A 28 -4.64 -1.42 1.08
CA ARG A 28 -4.63 -1.84 -0.34
C ARG A 28 -3.50 -1.18 -1.15
N THR A 29 -3.13 0.04 -0.75
CA THR A 29 -1.83 0.64 -1.00
C THR A 29 -1.22 0.79 0.37
N ALA A 30 -0.08 0.18 0.67
CA ALA A 30 0.55 0.33 1.98
C ALA A 30 0.92 1.81 2.23
N GLN A 31 -0.04 2.61 2.72
CA GLN A 31 -0.09 4.08 2.77
C GLN A 31 -1.10 4.57 3.84
N SER A 32 -0.92 4.13 5.10
CA SER A 32 -1.30 4.70 6.44
C SER A 32 -2.66 5.30 6.83
N GLY A 33 -2.99 5.12 8.13
CA GLY A 33 -4.03 5.79 8.94
C GLY A 33 -3.68 5.73 10.44
N PRO A 34 -4.26 6.59 11.32
CA PRO A 34 -3.72 6.91 12.65
C PRO A 34 -3.86 5.78 13.68
N ALA A 35 -2.91 5.71 14.61
CA ALA A 35 -2.93 4.82 15.78
C ALA A 35 -4.15 5.14 16.67
N ALA A 36 -5.26 4.43 16.45
CA ALA A 36 -6.30 4.29 17.46
C ALA A 36 -5.72 3.43 18.60
N GLU A 37 -6.01 3.80 19.84
CA GLU A 37 -5.60 3.05 21.04
C GLU A 37 -5.90 1.56 20.84
N ASP A 38 -4.84 0.74 20.77
CA ASP A 38 -4.92 -0.70 20.47
C ASP A 38 -5.81 -1.40 21.50
N ALA A 39 -7.08 -1.58 21.16
CA ALA A 39 -7.91 -2.60 21.77
C ALA A 39 -7.23 -3.95 21.50
N ALA A 40 -7.18 -4.81 22.51
CA ALA A 40 -6.52 -6.11 22.38
C ALA A 40 -7.03 -6.85 21.13
N PRO A 41 -6.13 -7.44 20.31
CA PRO A 41 -6.50 -8.06 19.05
C PRO A 41 -7.52 -9.18 19.28
N VAL A 42 -8.62 -9.14 18.53
CA VAL A 42 -9.70 -10.13 18.65
C VAL A 42 -9.28 -11.41 17.94
N LYS A 43 -9.03 -12.48 18.70
CA LYS A 43 -8.59 -13.76 18.15
C LYS A 43 -9.71 -14.52 17.46
N HIS A 44 -10.84 -14.68 18.15
CA HIS A 44 -12.02 -15.38 17.65
C HIS A 44 -13.28 -14.55 17.89
N LEU A 45 -14.16 -14.51 16.90
CA LEU A 45 -15.45 -13.83 16.96
C LEU A 45 -16.57 -14.79 17.38
N ALA A 46 -17.50 -14.31 18.21
CA ALA A 46 -18.77 -14.98 18.49
C ALA A 46 -19.76 -14.79 17.33
N GLY A 47 -20.90 -15.51 17.34
CA GLY A 47 -21.97 -15.36 16.35
C GLY A 47 -22.02 -16.43 15.25
N TYR A 48 -21.19 -17.49 15.34
CA TYR A 48 -21.16 -18.57 14.36
C TYR A 48 -22.06 -19.76 14.72
N ALA A 49 -22.78 -19.72 15.85
CA ALA A 49 -23.70 -20.79 16.25
C ALA A 49 -24.73 -21.22 15.17
N PRO A 50 -25.33 -20.30 14.37
CA PRO A 50 -26.23 -20.69 13.28
C PRO A 50 -25.57 -21.59 12.23
N PHE A 51 -24.29 -21.34 11.92
CA PHE A 51 -23.54 -22.16 10.98
C PHE A 51 -23.21 -23.54 11.55
N VAL A 52 -22.93 -23.64 12.85
CA VAL A 52 -22.74 -24.95 13.51
C VAL A 52 -24.00 -25.80 13.39
N ALA A 53 -25.17 -25.23 13.69
CA ALA A 53 -26.44 -25.93 13.53
C ALA A 53 -26.71 -26.33 12.07
N PHE A 54 -26.30 -25.50 11.11
CA PHE A 54 -26.38 -25.83 9.69
C PHE A 54 -25.49 -27.03 9.33
N CYS A 55 -24.23 -27.06 9.77
CA CYS A 55 -23.33 -28.21 9.55
C CYS A 55 -23.94 -29.50 10.11
N GLU A 56 -24.46 -29.46 11.34
CA GLU A 56 -25.11 -30.60 11.97
C GLU A 56 -26.35 -31.07 11.20
N SER A 57 -27.15 -30.14 10.68
CA SER A 57 -28.33 -30.48 9.86
C SER A 57 -27.97 -31.20 8.55
N ARG A 58 -26.74 -31.00 8.05
CA ARG A 58 -26.17 -31.67 6.88
C ARG A 58 -25.40 -32.93 7.24
N GLY A 59 -25.37 -33.31 8.51
CA GLY A 59 -24.70 -34.51 9.01
C GLY A 59 -23.17 -34.38 9.09
N VAL A 60 -22.64 -33.15 9.12
CA VAL A 60 -21.20 -32.88 9.18
C VAL A 60 -20.84 -32.24 10.52
N SER A 61 -19.78 -32.72 11.16
CA SER A 61 -19.31 -32.18 12.43
C SER A 61 -18.63 -30.83 12.23
N ALA A 62 -19.16 -29.76 12.84
CA ALA A 62 -18.51 -28.46 12.83
C ALA A 62 -17.10 -28.49 13.44
N GLY A 63 -16.86 -29.35 14.44
CA GLY A 63 -15.53 -29.51 15.03
C GLY A 63 -14.48 -30.06 14.04
N GLN A 64 -14.89 -30.94 13.11
CA GLN A 64 -14.00 -31.40 12.04
C GLN A 64 -13.65 -30.25 11.08
N LEU A 65 -14.65 -29.48 10.67
CA LEU A 65 -14.46 -28.31 9.81
C LEU A 65 -13.62 -27.22 10.50
N ALA A 66 -13.74 -27.08 11.82
CA ALA A 66 -12.94 -26.14 12.60
C ALA A 66 -11.43 -26.48 12.60
N SER A 67 -11.09 -27.78 12.50
CA SER A 67 -9.71 -28.28 12.53
C SER A 67 -9.09 -28.51 11.15
N ASP A 68 -9.89 -28.49 10.09
CA ASP A 68 -9.47 -28.84 8.74
C ASP A 68 -10.07 -27.85 7.72
N VAL A 69 -9.25 -26.87 7.33
CA VAL A 69 -9.63 -25.84 6.36
C VAL A 69 -9.96 -26.42 4.98
N ASN A 70 -9.34 -27.53 4.58
CA ASN A 70 -9.65 -28.20 3.32
C ASN A 70 -11.05 -28.82 3.38
N ALA A 71 -11.38 -29.52 4.47
CA ALA A 71 -12.72 -30.05 4.70
C ALA A 71 -13.77 -28.93 4.75
N LEU A 72 -13.46 -27.79 5.39
CA LEU A 72 -14.33 -26.62 5.44
C LEU A 72 -14.60 -26.04 4.04
N LEU A 73 -13.58 -25.76 3.24
CA LEU A 73 -13.77 -25.20 1.90
C LEU A 73 -14.54 -26.17 0.99
N GLY A 74 -14.27 -27.48 1.09
CA GLY A 74 -15.04 -28.50 0.38
C GLY A 74 -16.52 -28.53 0.79
N PHE A 75 -16.81 -28.44 2.09
CA PHE A 75 -18.17 -28.36 2.61
C PHE A 75 -18.89 -27.10 2.12
N LEU A 76 -18.23 -25.95 2.17
CA LEU A 76 -18.79 -24.67 1.71
C LEU A 76 -19.12 -24.72 0.23
N ARG A 77 -18.21 -25.17 -0.64
CA ARG A 77 -18.47 -25.27 -2.10
C ARG A 77 -19.68 -26.15 -2.42
N THR A 78 -19.88 -27.22 -1.65
CA THR A 78 -21.02 -28.12 -1.84
C THR A 78 -22.35 -27.48 -1.43
N ASN A 79 -22.33 -26.56 -0.47
CA ASN A 79 -23.53 -25.98 0.16
C ASN A 79 -23.67 -24.47 -0.09
N ILE A 80 -22.81 -23.87 -0.90
CA ILE A 80 -22.72 -22.42 -1.08
C ILE A 80 -23.99 -21.83 -1.68
N GLY A 81 -24.78 -22.60 -2.42
CA GLY A 81 -26.08 -22.15 -2.94
C GLY A 81 -27.16 -21.96 -1.87
N ASP A 82 -27.03 -22.65 -0.73
CA ASP A 82 -28.03 -22.63 0.35
C ASP A 82 -27.72 -21.57 1.43
N ILE A 83 -26.51 -21.01 1.43
CA ILE A 83 -26.00 -20.09 2.47
C ILE A 83 -26.46 -18.63 2.24
N PRO A 84 -26.36 -18.04 1.03
CA PRO A 84 -26.75 -16.64 0.78
C PRO A 84 -28.24 -16.37 0.97
N GLY A 85 -29.10 -17.39 0.91
CA GLY A 85 -30.55 -17.26 1.06
C GLY A 85 -31.00 -16.87 2.48
N ASP A 86 -30.14 -17.03 3.48
CA ASP A 86 -30.36 -16.60 4.87
C ASP A 86 -29.20 -15.69 5.32
N PRO A 87 -29.43 -14.37 5.45
CA PRO A 87 -28.41 -13.42 5.85
C PRO A 87 -27.73 -13.78 7.18
N GLY A 88 -28.47 -14.35 8.14
CA GLY A 88 -27.91 -14.74 9.44
C GLY A 88 -27.01 -15.97 9.35
N LEU A 89 -27.33 -16.90 8.44
CA LEU A 89 -26.48 -18.05 8.16
C LEU A 89 -25.21 -17.65 7.41
N ASN A 90 -25.31 -16.75 6.43
CA ASN A 90 -24.15 -16.24 5.71
C ASN A 90 -23.17 -15.54 6.65
N GLU A 91 -23.67 -14.65 7.52
CA GLU A 91 -22.85 -13.97 8.52
C GLU A 91 -22.14 -14.96 9.46
N ALA A 92 -22.88 -15.95 9.97
CA ALA A 92 -22.33 -16.99 10.83
C ALA A 92 -21.27 -17.85 10.11
N ALA A 93 -21.47 -18.16 8.82
CA ALA A 93 -20.52 -18.89 7.99
C ALA A 93 -19.22 -18.08 7.79
N THR A 94 -19.32 -16.78 7.49
CA THR A 94 -18.15 -15.91 7.36
C THR A 94 -17.34 -15.87 8.66
N ILE A 95 -18.01 -15.73 9.81
CA ILE A 95 -17.37 -15.74 11.12
C ILE A 95 -16.67 -17.08 11.37
N PHE A 96 -17.34 -18.19 11.06
CA PHE A 96 -16.75 -19.52 11.23
C PHE A 96 -15.47 -19.69 10.38
N VAL A 97 -15.51 -19.31 9.10
CA VAL A 97 -14.35 -19.38 8.20
C VAL A 97 -13.19 -18.57 8.71
N GLY A 98 -13.42 -17.32 9.12
CA GLY A 98 -12.32 -16.51 9.62
C GLY A 98 -11.77 -17.01 10.96
N ASN A 99 -12.60 -17.60 11.83
CA ASN A 99 -12.10 -18.24 13.05
C ASN A 99 -11.23 -19.47 12.75
N VAL A 100 -11.55 -20.26 11.71
CA VAL A 100 -10.66 -21.34 11.25
C VAL A 100 -9.33 -20.78 10.79
N ILE A 101 -9.31 -19.73 9.98
CA ILE A 101 -8.06 -19.09 9.52
C ILE A 101 -7.28 -18.51 10.70
N ALA A 102 -7.95 -17.84 11.65
CA ALA A 102 -7.31 -17.33 12.86
C ALA A 102 -6.68 -18.45 13.69
N ALA A 103 -7.33 -19.62 13.78
CA ALA A 103 -6.82 -20.76 14.53
C ALA A 103 -5.56 -21.39 13.90
N MET A 104 -5.30 -21.15 12.60
CA MET A 104 -4.13 -21.70 11.90
C MET A 104 -2.80 -21.11 12.39
N ARG A 105 -2.79 -19.89 12.98
CA ARG A 105 -1.57 -19.28 13.55
C ARG A 105 -1.86 -18.53 14.84
N PRO A 106 -1.04 -18.63 15.90
CA PRO A 106 -1.29 -17.96 17.17
C PRO A 106 -1.48 -16.43 17.07
N GLU A 107 -0.74 -15.77 16.19
CA GLU A 107 -0.66 -14.31 16.03
C GLU A 107 -1.78 -13.73 15.17
N ALA A 108 -2.49 -14.60 14.43
CA ALA A 108 -3.57 -14.17 13.56
C ALA A 108 -4.74 -13.60 14.36
N HIS A 109 -5.36 -12.52 13.90
CA HIS A 109 -6.45 -11.85 14.56
C HIS A 109 -7.41 -11.21 13.56
N TRP A 110 -8.63 -10.97 14.02
CA TRP A 110 -9.64 -10.26 13.27
C TRP A 110 -9.38 -8.76 13.23
N THR A 111 -9.66 -8.17 12.07
CA THR A 111 -9.69 -6.73 11.85
C THR A 111 -10.95 -6.40 11.04
N VAL A 112 -11.64 -5.32 11.40
CA VAL A 112 -12.75 -4.81 10.58
C VAL A 112 -12.27 -3.58 9.83
N MET A 113 -12.32 -3.64 8.52
CA MET A 113 -12.01 -2.53 7.63
C MET A 113 -13.13 -1.48 7.71
N ALA A 114 -12.79 -0.26 7.39
CA ALA A 114 -13.68 0.88 7.33
C ALA A 114 -14.83 0.82 6.32
N ASP A 115 -14.64 0.05 5.24
CA ASP A 115 -15.75 -0.32 4.34
C ASP A 115 -16.67 -1.39 4.97
N GLY A 116 -16.41 -1.79 6.20
CA GLY A 116 -17.13 -2.83 6.94
C GLY A 116 -16.64 -4.24 6.64
N SER A 117 -15.70 -4.42 5.69
CA SER A 117 -15.20 -5.76 5.36
C SER A 117 -14.38 -6.34 6.51
N ARG A 118 -14.50 -7.65 6.70
CA ARG A 118 -13.89 -8.38 7.81
C ARG A 118 -12.67 -9.12 7.29
N GLU A 119 -11.53 -8.81 7.88
CA GLU A 119 -10.25 -9.44 7.57
C GLU A 119 -9.74 -10.27 8.74
N VAL A 120 -9.01 -11.33 8.42
CA VAL A 120 -8.34 -12.16 9.40
C VAL A 120 -6.94 -12.52 8.93
N GLY A 121 -5.97 -12.53 9.85
CA GLY A 121 -4.59 -12.83 9.52
C GLY A 121 -3.62 -12.17 10.48
N ASP A 122 -2.36 -12.11 10.10
CA ASP A 122 -1.28 -11.49 10.88
C ASP A 122 -0.57 -10.39 10.07
N ARG A 123 0.63 -10.01 10.49
CA ARG A 123 1.43 -8.98 9.79
C ARG A 123 1.90 -9.42 8.39
N ASP A 124 1.95 -10.72 8.13
CA ASP A 124 2.51 -11.26 6.89
C ASP A 124 1.42 -11.53 5.84
N MET A 125 0.20 -11.85 6.29
CA MET A 125 -0.94 -12.11 5.43
C MET A 125 -2.24 -11.73 6.12
N MET A 126 -3.06 -10.92 5.43
CA MET A 126 -4.45 -10.64 5.81
C MET A 126 -5.39 -11.13 4.71
N ILE A 127 -6.46 -11.82 5.08
CA ILE A 127 -7.48 -12.33 4.16
C ILE A 127 -8.80 -11.63 4.42
N THR A 128 -9.38 -11.00 3.39
CA THR A 128 -10.75 -10.49 3.43
C THR A 128 -11.74 -11.67 3.34
N VAL A 129 -12.35 -12.03 4.46
CA VAL A 129 -13.17 -13.25 4.57
C VAL A 129 -14.48 -13.11 3.78
N ASP A 130 -15.05 -11.91 3.71
CA ASP A 130 -16.27 -11.65 2.91
C ASP A 130 -16.03 -11.95 1.42
N ARG A 131 -14.91 -11.46 0.86
CA ARG A 131 -14.53 -11.72 -0.53
C ARG A 131 -14.20 -13.18 -0.80
N LEU A 132 -13.58 -13.85 0.18
CA LEU A 132 -13.36 -15.29 0.11
C LEU A 132 -14.71 -16.03 0.00
N MET A 133 -15.69 -15.66 0.80
CA MET A 133 -17.03 -16.26 0.77
C MET A 133 -17.76 -16.01 -0.56
N GLU A 134 -17.67 -14.79 -1.10
CA GLU A 134 -18.25 -14.43 -2.41
C GLU A 134 -17.60 -15.23 -3.55
N GLY A 135 -16.27 -15.32 -3.59
CA GLY A 135 -15.53 -15.98 -4.67
C GLY A 135 -15.64 -17.51 -4.66
N LEU A 136 -15.96 -18.14 -3.53
CA LEU A 136 -16.03 -19.60 -3.42
C LEU A 136 -17.07 -20.25 -4.33
N GLY A 137 -18.15 -19.53 -4.67
CA GLY A 137 -19.21 -20.03 -5.55
C GLY A 137 -18.77 -20.21 -7.01
N GLU A 138 -17.80 -19.41 -7.45
CA GLU A 138 -17.34 -19.37 -8.85
C GLU A 138 -15.94 -19.99 -9.03
N ALA A 139 -15.26 -20.31 -7.92
CA ALA A 139 -13.91 -20.85 -7.94
C ALA A 139 -13.84 -22.28 -8.48
N ASP A 140 -12.91 -22.50 -9.42
CA ASP A 140 -12.53 -23.84 -9.88
C ASP A 140 -11.64 -24.59 -8.86
N ASP A 141 -11.42 -25.88 -9.10
CA ASP A 141 -10.62 -26.73 -8.20
C ASP A 141 -9.15 -26.28 -8.10
N GLY A 142 -8.61 -25.68 -9.15
CA GLY A 142 -7.24 -25.16 -9.19
C GLY A 142 -7.07 -23.92 -8.31
N MET A 143 -8.02 -22.98 -8.37
CA MET A 143 -8.05 -21.80 -7.52
C MET A 143 -8.11 -22.17 -6.03
N VAL A 144 -8.97 -23.14 -5.69
CA VAL A 144 -9.12 -23.63 -4.30
C VAL A 144 -7.87 -24.34 -3.83
N ALA A 145 -7.26 -25.18 -4.67
CA ALA A 145 -6.00 -25.85 -4.35
C ALA A 145 -4.85 -24.84 -4.15
N GLY A 146 -4.80 -23.78 -4.96
CA GLY A 146 -3.83 -22.68 -4.81
C GLY A 146 -4.00 -21.94 -3.48
N LEU A 147 -5.24 -21.58 -3.12
CA LEU A 147 -5.55 -20.96 -1.83
C LEU A 147 -5.16 -21.85 -0.65
N LEU A 148 -5.49 -23.15 -0.70
CA LEU A 148 -5.13 -24.10 0.35
C LEU A 148 -3.62 -24.24 0.51
N THR A 149 -2.89 -24.26 -0.60
CA THR A 149 -1.42 -24.28 -0.59
C THR A 149 -0.88 -23.02 0.11
N HIS A 150 -1.39 -21.85 -0.27
CA HIS A 150 -0.97 -20.58 0.30
C HIS A 150 -1.29 -20.48 1.81
N LEU A 151 -2.46 -20.95 2.23
CA LEU A 151 -2.86 -21.01 3.64
C LEU A 151 -1.98 -21.98 4.45
N ALA A 152 -1.67 -23.15 3.89
CA ALA A 152 -0.83 -24.15 4.55
C ALA A 152 0.63 -23.68 4.68
N GLU A 153 1.17 -23.04 3.64
CA GLU A 153 2.50 -22.41 3.67
C GLU A 153 2.55 -21.30 4.73
N TRP A 154 1.57 -20.41 4.74
CA TRP A 154 1.47 -19.37 5.76
C TRP A 154 1.37 -19.98 7.17
N ALA A 155 0.52 -20.97 7.41
CA ALA A 155 0.37 -21.59 8.72
C ALA A 155 1.63 -22.33 9.19
N GLY A 156 2.39 -22.92 8.26
CA GLY A 156 3.61 -23.68 8.55
C GLY A 156 4.87 -22.82 8.70
N ASP A 157 4.87 -21.58 8.22
CA ASP A 157 5.98 -20.64 8.42
C ASP A 157 6.19 -20.43 9.94
N GLU A 158 7.43 -20.46 10.43
CA GLU A 158 7.70 -20.01 11.80
C GLU A 158 7.54 -18.48 11.86
N PRO A 159 6.99 -17.92 12.96
CA PRO A 159 6.89 -16.48 13.08
C PRO A 159 8.26 -15.85 12.92
N ASP A 160 8.30 -14.71 12.21
CA ASP A 160 9.44 -13.83 12.28
C ASP A 160 9.73 -13.54 13.76
N GLY A 161 11.01 -13.38 14.11
CA GLY A 161 11.44 -13.19 15.50
C GLY A 161 10.78 -11.98 16.19
N PRO A 162 11.29 -11.53 17.36
CA PRO A 162 10.63 -10.44 18.09
C PRO A 162 10.31 -9.26 17.18
N ALA A 163 9.05 -8.80 17.23
CA ALA A 163 8.55 -7.76 16.35
C ALA A 163 9.47 -6.52 16.43
N LEU A 164 10.01 -6.12 15.29
CA LEU A 164 10.84 -4.92 15.22
C LEU A 164 9.97 -3.68 15.51
N PRO A 165 10.53 -2.66 16.20
CA PRO A 165 9.84 -1.39 16.38
C PRO A 165 9.43 -0.80 15.02
N GLU A 166 8.25 -0.21 14.98
CA GLU A 166 7.73 0.50 13.81
C GLU A 166 8.69 1.64 13.41
N LEU A 167 8.90 1.82 12.10
CA LEU A 167 9.65 2.95 11.58
C LEU A 167 8.84 4.24 11.77
N ARG A 168 9.40 5.21 12.48
CA ARG A 168 8.75 6.50 12.76
C ARG A 168 9.72 7.66 12.51
N PRO A 169 10.13 7.91 11.25
CA PRO A 169 10.95 9.06 10.91
C PRO A 169 10.21 10.36 11.27
N VAL A 170 10.97 11.36 11.73
CA VAL A 170 10.41 12.65 12.14
C VAL A 170 10.88 13.71 11.16
N PRO A 171 9.99 14.26 10.31
CA PRO A 171 10.32 15.39 9.45
C PRO A 171 10.89 16.54 10.27
N SER A 172 12.06 17.05 9.88
CA SER A 172 12.81 18.06 10.64
C SER A 172 13.46 19.16 9.81
N GLY A 173 13.57 18.99 8.47
CA GLY A 173 14.22 19.95 7.59
C GLY A 173 13.32 20.45 6.47
N GLN A 174 12.46 21.43 6.76
CA GLN A 174 11.66 22.09 5.73
C GLN A 174 12.33 23.38 5.24
N ALA A 175 12.28 23.60 3.93
CA ALA A 175 12.61 24.89 3.35
C ALA A 175 11.62 25.98 3.81
N ARG A 176 12.09 27.23 3.85
CA ARG A 176 11.27 28.37 4.32
C ARG A 176 10.16 28.75 3.35
N GLU A 177 10.45 28.65 2.06
CA GLU A 177 9.48 28.94 1.01
C GLU A 177 8.87 27.60 0.58
N PRO A 178 7.54 27.45 0.62
CA PRO A 178 6.90 26.21 0.19
C PRO A 178 7.01 26.05 -1.32
N PHE A 179 7.01 24.79 -1.77
CA PHE A 179 6.85 24.48 -3.18
C PHE A 179 5.49 25.00 -3.68
N VAL A 180 5.49 25.58 -4.88
CA VAL A 180 4.28 26.01 -5.58
C VAL A 180 4.15 25.19 -6.84
N ARG A 181 3.11 24.35 -6.91
CA ARG A 181 2.83 23.51 -8.07
C ARG A 181 2.53 24.38 -9.30
N PRO A 182 3.10 24.06 -10.47
CA PRO A 182 2.63 24.60 -11.74
C PRO A 182 1.14 24.32 -11.97
N GLU A 183 0.46 25.23 -12.65
CA GLU A 183 -0.93 24.98 -13.06
C GLU A 183 -0.98 23.81 -14.05
N LEU A 184 -1.78 22.81 -13.72
CA LEU A 184 -2.03 21.67 -14.60
C LEU A 184 -3.17 22.00 -15.53
N SER A 185 -3.02 21.66 -16.81
CA SER A 185 -4.16 21.66 -17.71
C SER A 185 -5.14 20.59 -17.26
N SER A 186 -6.43 20.91 -17.22
CA SER A 186 -7.50 19.94 -17.01
C SER A 186 -8.34 19.79 -18.30
N PRO A 187 -7.87 19.03 -19.31
CA PRO A 187 -8.64 18.77 -20.53
C PRO A 187 -9.94 18.05 -20.22
N ARG A 188 -10.95 18.26 -21.07
CA ARG A 188 -12.18 17.47 -21.00
C ARG A 188 -12.03 16.22 -21.86
N TYR A 189 -11.88 15.07 -21.20
CA TYR A 189 -11.85 13.76 -21.84
C TYR A 189 -13.25 13.31 -22.24
N ARG A 190 -13.35 12.48 -23.28
CA ARG A 190 -14.64 12.00 -23.79
C ARG A 190 -14.60 10.52 -24.07
N ASP A 191 -15.66 9.83 -23.70
CA ASP A 191 -15.85 8.41 -23.99
C ASP A 191 -16.13 8.17 -25.50
N PRO A 192 -16.18 6.89 -25.95
CA PRO A 192 -16.53 6.56 -27.33
C PRO A 192 -17.90 7.05 -27.81
N HIS A 193 -18.80 7.41 -26.88
CA HIS A 193 -20.12 7.99 -27.17
C HIS A 193 -20.10 9.53 -27.17
N GLY A 194 -18.95 10.15 -26.95
CA GLY A 194 -18.74 11.60 -26.91
C GLY A 194 -19.14 12.26 -25.59
N GLN A 195 -19.52 11.49 -24.57
CA GLN A 195 -19.84 12.01 -23.23
C GLN A 195 -18.58 12.39 -22.49
N VAL A 196 -18.64 13.48 -21.71
CA VAL A 196 -17.49 13.94 -20.93
C VAL A 196 -17.23 12.96 -19.80
N ILE A 197 -15.98 12.53 -19.66
CA ILE A 197 -15.51 11.71 -18.55
C ILE A 197 -15.05 12.65 -17.43
N ASP A 198 -15.68 12.54 -16.27
CA ASP A 198 -15.34 13.33 -15.08
C ASP A 198 -14.35 12.55 -14.20
N TYR A 199 -13.10 12.45 -14.67
CA TYR A 199 -12.06 11.72 -13.94
C TYR A 199 -11.91 12.23 -12.50
N GLY A 200 -11.77 11.29 -11.57
CA GLY A 200 -11.74 11.52 -10.11
C GLY A 200 -13.12 11.48 -9.45
N ASN A 201 -14.20 11.53 -10.23
CA ASN A 201 -15.58 11.36 -9.76
C ASN A 201 -16.40 10.45 -10.68
N ARG A 202 -15.76 9.71 -11.59
CA ARG A 202 -16.41 8.98 -12.68
C ARG A 202 -17.38 7.92 -12.17
N TRP A 203 -17.03 7.28 -11.05
CA TRP A 203 -17.79 6.18 -10.47
C TRP A 203 -18.65 6.57 -9.27
N GLY A 204 -18.44 7.74 -8.67
CA GLY A 204 -19.20 8.21 -7.52
C GLY A 204 -19.16 7.22 -6.35
N ALA A 205 -20.32 6.67 -5.98
CA ALA A 205 -20.45 5.65 -4.94
C ALA A 205 -20.47 4.21 -5.49
N ASP A 206 -20.53 4.05 -6.81
CA ASP A 206 -20.56 2.76 -7.49
C ASP A 206 -19.14 2.26 -7.75
N SER A 207 -19.00 0.95 -7.94
CA SER A 207 -17.74 0.35 -8.37
C SER A 207 -17.54 0.49 -9.88
N PRO A 208 -16.29 0.60 -10.37
CA PRO A 208 -16.01 0.58 -11.80
C PRO A 208 -16.53 -0.72 -12.45
N PRO A 209 -17.10 -0.67 -13.66
CA PRO A 209 -17.43 -1.85 -14.45
C PRO A 209 -16.20 -2.75 -14.68
N GLU A 210 -16.40 -4.07 -14.70
CA GLU A 210 -15.31 -5.04 -14.90
C GLU A 210 -14.52 -4.80 -16.20
N ASP A 211 -15.18 -4.37 -17.27
CA ASP A 211 -14.57 -4.08 -18.57
C ASP A 211 -13.72 -2.79 -18.60
N SER A 212 -13.71 -2.01 -17.51
CA SER A 212 -12.84 -0.83 -17.35
C SER A 212 -11.47 -1.17 -16.75
N TYR A 213 -11.30 -2.36 -16.17
CA TYR A 213 -10.03 -2.81 -15.61
C TYR A 213 -9.05 -3.18 -16.73
N SER A 214 -7.78 -2.79 -16.55
CA SER A 214 -6.71 -3.03 -17.53
C SER A 214 -6.91 -2.37 -18.90
N VAL A 215 -7.89 -1.47 -19.02
CA VAL A 215 -8.11 -0.64 -20.22
C VAL A 215 -7.58 0.76 -19.96
N GLU A 216 -6.79 1.30 -20.88
CA GLU A 216 -6.16 2.62 -20.73
C GLU A 216 -6.52 3.52 -21.92
N THR A 217 -7.64 4.24 -21.82
CA THR A 217 -8.18 5.02 -22.95
C THR A 217 -7.51 6.39 -23.10
N HIS A 218 -7.25 7.06 -21.97
CA HIS A 218 -6.75 8.43 -21.93
C HIS A 218 -5.46 8.53 -21.11
N ARG A 219 -4.36 7.98 -21.62
CA ARG A 219 -3.04 8.03 -20.95
C ARG A 219 -2.49 9.44 -20.90
N GLU A 220 -2.80 10.26 -21.90
CA GLU A 220 -2.45 11.67 -21.99
C GLU A 220 -2.97 12.50 -20.81
N ARG A 221 -3.90 11.95 -20.01
CA ARG A 221 -4.37 12.60 -18.77
C ARG A 221 -3.28 12.83 -17.73
N PHE A 222 -2.16 12.11 -17.82
CA PHE A 222 -1.07 12.23 -16.88
C PHE A 222 0.11 13.09 -17.36
N GLU A 223 0.05 13.68 -18.57
CA GLU A 223 1.12 14.54 -19.14
C GLU A 223 1.57 15.67 -18.19
N GLY A 224 0.66 16.17 -17.35
CA GLY A 224 0.97 17.16 -16.32
C GLY A 224 2.03 16.73 -15.31
N LEU A 225 2.18 15.43 -15.05
CA LEU A 225 3.11 14.91 -14.04
C LEU A 225 4.57 15.20 -14.38
N HIS A 226 4.94 15.18 -15.65
CA HIS A 226 6.31 15.55 -16.06
C HIS A 226 6.63 17.01 -15.75
N THR A 227 5.63 17.89 -15.88
CA THR A 227 5.77 19.32 -15.55
C THR A 227 5.99 19.50 -14.05
N VAL A 228 5.19 18.80 -13.23
CA VAL A 228 5.32 18.84 -11.76
C VAL A 228 6.64 18.24 -11.30
N ALA A 229 7.06 17.10 -11.85
CA ALA A 229 8.33 16.47 -11.51
C ALA A 229 9.53 17.38 -11.79
N ARG A 230 9.57 18.04 -12.97
CA ARG A 230 10.64 19.00 -13.28
C ARG A 230 10.63 20.20 -12.33
N ALA A 231 9.46 20.76 -12.03
CA ALA A 231 9.33 21.86 -11.09
C ALA A 231 9.76 21.47 -9.66
N LEU A 232 9.46 20.24 -9.23
CA LEU A 232 9.94 19.70 -7.95
C LEU A 232 11.46 19.57 -7.92
N ILE A 233 12.07 19.05 -8.99
CA ILE A 233 13.54 18.93 -9.11
C ILE A 233 14.19 20.31 -9.03
N GLU A 234 13.69 21.29 -9.78
CA GLU A 234 14.18 22.68 -9.76
C GLU A 234 14.02 23.33 -8.38
N TYR A 235 12.86 23.13 -7.74
CA TYR A 235 12.62 23.62 -6.39
C TYR A 235 13.59 23.00 -5.39
N LEU A 236 13.74 21.67 -5.40
CA LEU A 236 14.63 20.94 -4.50
C LEU A 236 16.08 21.37 -4.69
N GLU A 237 16.52 21.50 -5.94
CA GLU A 237 17.82 22.05 -6.25
C GLU A 237 17.95 23.44 -5.64
N SER A 238 17.00 24.35 -5.84
CA SER A 238 17.11 25.72 -5.32
C SER A 238 17.16 25.81 -3.79
N ALA A 239 16.40 24.96 -3.10
CA ALA A 239 16.13 25.06 -1.66
C ALA A 239 17.10 24.24 -0.79
N TYR A 240 17.64 23.13 -1.31
CA TYR A 240 18.46 22.19 -0.55
C TYR A 240 19.90 22.10 -1.09
N ASP A 241 20.81 21.65 -0.24
CA ASP A 241 22.21 21.39 -0.58
C ASP A 241 22.35 20.01 -1.24
N VAL A 242 21.86 19.94 -2.47
CA VAL A 242 21.83 18.73 -3.30
C VAL A 242 22.50 18.96 -4.64
N ASP A 243 23.11 17.89 -5.16
CA ASP A 243 23.59 17.84 -6.54
C ASP A 243 22.55 17.13 -7.41
N VAL A 244 22.22 17.73 -8.56
CA VAL A 244 21.30 17.17 -9.55
C VAL A 244 22.09 16.67 -10.77
N SER A 245 21.83 15.45 -11.19
CA SER A 245 22.45 14.84 -12.38
C SER A 245 21.37 14.30 -13.31
N TRP A 246 21.29 14.85 -14.53
CA TRP A 246 20.43 14.36 -15.60
C TRP A 246 21.21 13.39 -16.48
N ASP A 247 20.87 12.11 -16.43
CA ASP A 247 21.49 11.05 -17.22
C ASP A 247 20.51 9.86 -17.30
N ALA A 248 20.27 9.34 -18.50
CA ALA A 248 19.43 8.16 -18.72
C ALA A 248 19.96 6.93 -17.97
N ALA A 249 21.28 6.86 -17.69
CA ALA A 249 21.87 5.79 -16.90
C ALA A 249 21.28 5.68 -15.48
N HIS A 250 20.77 6.78 -14.91
CA HIS A 250 20.13 6.78 -13.59
C HIS A 250 18.83 5.96 -13.54
N ALA A 251 18.20 5.69 -14.69
CA ALA A 251 17.01 4.85 -14.75
C ALA A 251 17.25 3.42 -14.22
N THR A 252 18.51 2.97 -14.18
CA THR A 252 18.90 1.66 -13.60
C THR A 252 18.73 1.59 -12.07
N ASP A 253 18.48 2.71 -11.39
CA ASP A 253 18.11 2.70 -9.97
C ASP A 253 16.70 2.13 -9.75
N VAL A 254 15.81 2.33 -10.73
CA VAL A 254 14.43 1.85 -10.67
C VAL A 254 14.44 0.36 -11.00
N SER A 255 13.86 -0.41 -10.09
CA SER A 255 13.68 -1.86 -10.21
C SER A 255 12.40 -2.23 -10.94
N MET A 256 11.40 -1.34 -10.93
CA MET A 256 10.18 -1.51 -11.71
C MET A 256 10.46 -1.51 -13.21
N ASN A 257 9.74 -2.35 -13.95
CA ASN A 257 9.75 -2.28 -15.40
C ASN A 257 9.02 -1.01 -15.82
N THR A 258 9.79 0.04 -16.13
CA THR A 258 9.25 1.25 -16.73
C THR A 258 9.07 1.02 -18.22
N ASP A 259 8.05 1.64 -18.81
CA ASP A 259 7.95 1.78 -20.26
C ASP A 259 9.17 2.56 -20.81
N GLU A 260 9.07 3.13 -22.02
CA GLU A 260 10.19 3.86 -22.60
C GLU A 260 10.58 5.06 -21.73
N VAL A 261 11.85 5.07 -21.27
CA VAL A 261 12.39 6.13 -20.43
C VAL A 261 12.67 7.38 -21.27
N ILE A 262 11.93 8.44 -21.01
CA ILE A 262 12.11 9.76 -21.65
C ILE A 262 13.27 10.53 -21.00
N GLY A 263 13.47 10.37 -19.70
CA GLY A 263 14.56 11.03 -19.00
C GLY A 263 14.66 10.58 -17.55
N ALA A 264 15.86 10.72 -16.99
CA ALA A 264 16.11 10.41 -15.59
C ALA A 264 16.99 11.48 -14.93
N ALA A 265 16.67 11.79 -13.68
CA ALA A 265 17.39 12.74 -12.85
C ALA A 265 17.65 12.16 -11.47
N ARG A 266 18.91 12.12 -11.04
CA ARG A 266 19.28 11.74 -9.67
C ARG A 266 19.64 12.99 -8.86
N LEU A 267 19.03 13.11 -7.68
CA LEU A 267 19.29 14.14 -6.69
C LEU A 267 20.00 13.48 -5.50
N THR A 268 21.22 13.92 -5.24
CA THR A 268 22.04 13.40 -4.14
C THR A 268 22.34 14.52 -3.16
N SER A 269 21.88 14.36 -1.91
CA SER A 269 22.20 15.28 -0.82
C SER A 269 23.69 15.24 -0.48
N ARG A 270 24.24 16.40 -0.07
CA ARG A 270 25.60 16.49 0.46
C ARG A 270 25.78 15.78 1.81
N ASP A 271 24.69 15.56 2.55
CA ASP A 271 24.71 14.67 3.73
C ASP A 271 24.49 13.22 3.28
N PRO A 272 25.49 12.32 3.42
CA PRO A 272 25.35 10.92 2.99
C PRO A 272 24.30 10.13 3.78
N LEU A 273 23.85 10.64 4.94
CA LEU A 273 22.80 10.05 5.76
C LEU A 273 21.39 10.51 5.36
N ALA A 274 21.27 11.34 4.34
CA ALA A 274 19.99 11.68 3.70
C ALA A 274 19.72 10.76 2.50
N ALA A 275 18.45 10.41 2.29
CA ALA A 275 18.03 9.59 1.17
C ALA A 275 18.23 10.34 -0.16
N PRO A 276 18.86 9.74 -1.19
CA PRO A 276 18.77 10.28 -2.54
C PRO A 276 17.37 10.08 -3.11
N LEU A 277 17.06 10.84 -4.17
CA LEU A 277 15.88 10.66 -5.00
C LEU A 277 16.31 10.49 -6.45
N THR A 278 15.78 9.48 -7.14
CA THR A 278 15.91 9.37 -8.60
C THR A 278 14.53 9.47 -9.23
N PHE A 279 14.34 10.41 -10.15
CA PHE A 279 13.13 10.59 -10.93
C PHE A 279 13.34 9.94 -12.30
N VAL A 280 12.37 9.14 -12.75
CA VAL A 280 12.32 8.55 -14.09
C VAL A 280 11.01 8.99 -14.74
N LEU A 281 11.10 9.68 -15.86
CA LEU A 281 9.99 10.14 -16.70
C LEU A 281 9.74 9.11 -17.79
N THR A 282 8.50 8.63 -17.93
CA THR A 282 8.11 7.58 -18.89
C THR A 282 7.27 8.12 -20.04
N ASP A 283 7.18 7.39 -21.15
CA ASP A 283 6.41 7.76 -22.35
C ASP A 283 4.89 7.59 -22.23
N SER A 284 4.43 6.56 -21.52
CA SER A 284 3.10 6.56 -20.90
C SER A 284 3.18 7.53 -19.73
N PRO A 285 2.67 8.78 -19.85
CA PRO A 285 3.25 9.97 -19.25
C PRO A 285 3.15 9.99 -17.72
N GLY A 286 4.04 9.24 -17.10
CA GLY A 286 4.12 9.00 -15.68
C GLY A 286 5.52 9.32 -15.14
N VAL A 287 5.64 9.22 -13.82
CA VAL A 287 6.87 9.47 -13.09
C VAL A 287 7.07 8.32 -12.12
N VAL A 288 8.24 7.70 -12.16
CA VAL A 288 8.66 6.78 -11.10
C VAL A 288 9.74 7.48 -10.27
N VAL A 289 9.53 7.52 -8.96
CA VAL A 289 10.52 8.04 -8.02
C VAL A 289 11.12 6.89 -7.23
N HIS A 290 12.40 6.64 -7.42
CA HIS A 290 13.18 5.81 -6.51
C HIS A 290 13.60 6.66 -5.31
N ALA A 291 13.25 6.24 -4.09
CA ALA A 291 13.62 6.94 -2.87
C ALA A 291 14.52 6.09 -1.98
N GLY A 292 15.65 6.68 -1.55
CA GLY A 292 16.59 5.99 -0.68
C GLY A 292 17.39 4.94 -1.45
N VAL A 293 17.24 3.67 -1.07
CA VAL A 293 17.99 2.55 -1.68
C VAL A 293 17.16 1.34 -2.08
N LEU A 294 15.85 1.31 -1.79
CA LEU A 294 15.05 0.09 -2.00
C LEU A 294 13.71 0.32 -2.72
N HIS A 295 13.06 1.47 -2.57
CA HIS A 295 11.66 1.60 -2.98
C HIS A 295 11.46 2.51 -4.20
N ASP A 296 10.67 1.99 -5.13
CA ASP A 296 10.15 2.72 -6.29
C ASP A 296 8.70 3.10 -6.04
N PHE A 297 8.36 4.34 -6.38
CA PHE A 297 7.03 4.91 -6.25
C PHE A 297 6.55 5.40 -7.61
N PRO A 298 5.66 4.66 -8.29
CA PRO A 298 5.10 5.06 -9.58
C PRO A 298 3.91 6.01 -9.42
N PHE A 299 3.82 6.98 -10.34
CA PHE A 299 2.76 7.96 -10.45
C PHE A 299 2.32 8.05 -11.93
N PRO A 300 1.12 7.56 -12.30
CA PRO A 300 0.18 6.83 -11.44
C PRO A 300 0.68 5.42 -11.06
N ILE A 301 0.07 4.81 -10.03
CA ILE A 301 0.23 3.38 -9.75
C ILE A 301 -0.42 2.53 -10.85
N CYS A 302 -1.56 2.99 -11.37
CA CYS A 302 -2.32 2.31 -12.40
C CYS A 302 -2.86 3.33 -13.42
N GLY A 303 -2.67 3.08 -14.71
CA GLY A 303 -3.19 3.94 -15.77
C GLY A 303 -4.62 3.62 -16.20
N CYS A 304 -5.23 2.56 -15.65
CA CYS A 304 -6.48 2.04 -16.17
C CYS A 304 -7.68 2.97 -15.94
N ASP A 305 -8.72 2.77 -16.73
CA ASP A 305 -9.95 3.54 -16.70
C ASP A 305 -10.76 3.31 -15.41
N ALA A 306 -10.56 2.15 -14.76
CA ALA A 306 -11.21 1.82 -13.49
C ALA A 306 -10.68 2.64 -12.30
N CYS A 307 -9.38 2.92 -12.25
CA CYS A 307 -8.75 3.53 -11.07
C CYS A 307 -9.06 5.03 -10.91
N ASP A 308 -9.59 5.67 -11.95
CA ASP A 308 -10.15 7.02 -11.92
C ASP A 308 -9.21 8.12 -11.40
N GLU A 309 -7.90 7.89 -11.38
CA GLU A 309 -6.95 8.92 -10.93
C GLU A 309 -6.77 10.04 -11.96
N THR A 310 -6.47 11.23 -11.43
CA THR A 310 -6.21 12.46 -12.17
C THR A 310 -4.74 12.86 -12.08
N ALA A 311 -4.25 13.71 -12.99
CA ALA A 311 -2.93 14.30 -12.84
C ALA A 311 -2.80 15.11 -11.54
N GLU A 312 -3.86 15.78 -11.10
CA GLU A 312 -3.90 16.58 -9.89
C GLU A 312 -3.76 15.72 -8.61
N SER A 313 -4.45 14.57 -8.55
CA SER A 313 -4.34 13.64 -7.43
C SER A 313 -2.94 13.00 -7.38
N GLU A 314 -2.42 12.57 -8.52
CA GLU A 314 -1.10 11.96 -8.60
C GLU A 314 0.05 12.96 -8.34
N ALA A 315 -0.08 14.20 -8.82
CA ALA A 315 0.85 15.29 -8.49
C ALA A 315 0.89 15.55 -6.98
N SER A 316 -0.25 15.48 -6.29
CA SER A 316 -0.31 15.66 -4.83
C SER A 316 0.42 14.54 -4.09
N ARG A 317 0.29 13.29 -4.56
CA ARG A 317 1.00 12.15 -3.97
C ARG A 317 2.50 12.21 -4.25
N LEU A 318 2.89 12.62 -5.45
CA LEU A 318 4.28 12.85 -5.83
C LEU A 318 4.92 13.92 -4.95
N GLU A 319 4.24 15.05 -4.74
CA GLU A 319 4.70 16.12 -3.86
C GLU A 319 4.87 15.66 -2.41
N GLU A 320 3.89 14.96 -1.86
CA GLU A 320 3.94 14.43 -0.49
C GLU A 320 5.16 13.53 -0.28
N LEU A 321 5.41 12.60 -1.22
CA LEU A 321 6.58 11.73 -1.19
C LEU A 321 7.88 12.55 -1.23
N VAL A 322 8.04 13.37 -2.26
CA VAL A 322 9.29 14.07 -2.54
C VAL A 322 9.64 15.05 -1.43
N LEU A 323 8.66 15.82 -0.96
CA LEU A 323 8.85 16.79 0.13
C LEU A 323 9.01 16.10 1.48
N GLY A 324 8.31 15.00 1.73
CA GLY A 324 8.48 14.18 2.93
C GLY A 324 9.89 13.59 3.04
N VAL A 325 10.42 13.04 1.94
CA VAL A 325 11.81 12.53 1.89
C VAL A 325 12.82 13.65 2.14
N ALA A 326 12.70 14.77 1.42
CA ALA A 326 13.61 15.91 1.62
C ALA A 326 13.56 16.44 3.06
N ALA A 327 12.40 16.41 3.70
CA ALA A 327 12.24 16.84 5.09
C ALA A 327 12.78 15.84 6.13
N GLY A 328 13.27 14.65 5.74
CA GLY A 328 13.72 13.61 6.66
C GLY A 328 12.57 12.79 7.26
N GLY A 329 11.40 12.84 6.62
CA GLY A 329 10.24 12.04 6.97
C GLY A 329 10.27 10.63 6.41
N TYR A 330 11.39 10.14 5.87
CA TYR A 330 11.46 8.85 5.20
C TYR A 330 12.42 7.90 5.91
N ALA A 331 12.02 6.64 6.06
CA ALA A 331 12.82 5.58 6.63
C ALA A 331 12.64 4.29 5.84
N GLU A 332 13.71 3.51 5.74
CA GLU A 332 13.71 2.19 5.14
C GLU A 332 14.42 1.20 6.05
N ARG A 333 14.02 -0.07 5.97
CA ARG A 333 14.66 -1.16 6.70
C ARG A 333 14.73 -2.40 5.83
N TYR A 334 15.91 -3.03 5.84
CA TYR A 334 16.15 -4.30 5.20
C TYR A 334 17.37 -4.97 5.84
N PRO A 335 17.40 -6.31 5.98
CA PRO A 335 16.28 -7.23 5.75
C PRO A 335 15.29 -7.22 6.92
N VAL A 336 14.00 -7.35 6.62
CA VAL A 336 12.96 -7.59 7.62
C VAL A 336 12.46 -9.02 7.52
N GLY A 337 12.53 -9.73 8.66
CA GLY A 337 12.07 -11.11 8.75
C GLY A 337 12.91 -12.12 7.98
N ARG A 338 12.47 -13.37 7.98
CA ARG A 338 13.11 -14.48 7.25
C ARG A 338 12.92 -14.37 5.75
N LYS A 339 11.80 -13.78 5.32
CA LYS A 339 11.52 -13.48 3.90
C LYS A 339 12.40 -12.35 3.35
N LYS A 340 13.20 -11.71 4.20
CA LYS A 340 14.09 -10.59 3.85
C LYS A 340 13.33 -9.53 3.04
N TRP A 341 12.20 -9.08 3.57
CA TRP A 341 11.43 -8.02 2.93
C TRP A 341 12.08 -6.66 3.20
N ALA A 342 11.82 -5.72 2.29
CA ALA A 342 12.05 -4.31 2.56
C ALA A 342 10.82 -3.74 3.25
N GLU A 343 11.04 -2.81 4.17
CA GLU A 343 10.02 -2.02 4.84
C GLU A 343 10.34 -0.55 4.66
N TYR A 344 9.31 0.30 4.50
CA TYR A 344 9.47 1.75 4.52
C TYR A 344 8.38 2.42 5.34
N ALA A 345 8.70 3.62 5.82
CA ALA A 345 7.75 4.58 6.34
C ALA A 345 8.05 5.97 5.79
N LEU A 346 7.00 6.72 5.51
CA LEU A 346 7.01 8.10 5.04
C LEU A 346 6.07 8.91 5.93
N PHE A 347 6.53 10.04 6.44
CA PHE A 347 5.73 11.00 7.18
C PHE A 347 5.74 12.30 6.38
N ALA A 348 4.55 12.80 6.05
CA ALA A 348 4.40 14.03 5.29
C ALA A 348 5.08 15.18 6.03
N ALA A 349 5.78 16.04 5.30
CA ALA A 349 6.55 17.12 5.90
C ALA A 349 5.65 18.01 6.79
N ASP A 350 4.46 18.34 6.33
CA ASP A 350 3.47 19.19 7.00
C ASP A 350 2.67 18.49 8.11
N GLY A 351 2.93 17.20 8.36
CA GLY A 351 2.20 16.38 9.33
C GLY A 351 0.79 15.99 8.91
N SER A 352 0.40 16.20 7.64
CA SER A 352 -0.92 15.85 7.11
C SER A 352 -1.21 14.34 7.15
N GLY A 353 -0.17 13.52 7.14
CA GLY A 353 -0.29 12.07 7.19
C GLY A 353 1.05 11.37 7.31
N ASN A 354 0.99 10.04 7.32
CA ASN A 354 2.12 9.16 7.06
C ASN A 354 1.70 8.16 5.99
N ARG A 355 2.61 7.30 5.53
CA ARG A 355 2.45 6.15 4.62
C ARG A 355 3.49 5.08 5.03
N SER A 356 3.20 3.81 4.91
CA SER A 356 4.17 2.76 5.23
C SER A 356 3.87 1.48 4.48
N GLY A 357 4.90 0.77 4.02
CA GLY A 357 4.73 -0.50 3.33
C GLY A 357 5.85 -1.48 3.57
N ARG A 358 5.56 -2.73 3.23
CA ARG A 358 6.49 -3.85 3.35
C ARG A 358 6.25 -4.83 2.20
N GLY A 359 7.33 -5.38 1.65
CA GLY A 359 7.22 -6.40 0.62
C GLY A 359 8.56 -6.81 0.02
N PRO A 360 8.54 -7.70 -0.98
CA PRO A 360 9.71 -7.98 -1.79
C PRO A 360 10.10 -6.74 -2.60
N VAL A 361 11.39 -6.62 -2.92
CA VAL A 361 11.96 -5.55 -3.75
C VAL A 361 12.68 -6.14 -4.95
N GLY A 362 12.54 -5.50 -6.10
CA GLY A 362 13.10 -5.95 -7.39
C GLY A 362 14.60 -5.72 -7.56
N ALA A 363 15.41 -6.00 -6.54
CA ALA A 363 16.85 -5.71 -6.55
C ALA A 363 17.71 -6.98 -6.66
N THR A 364 18.89 -6.85 -7.27
CA THR A 364 19.89 -7.93 -7.31
C THR A 364 20.47 -8.20 -5.91
N PRO A 365 21.02 -9.41 -5.65
CA PRO A 365 21.65 -9.71 -4.36
C PRO A 365 22.77 -8.73 -3.97
N ALA A 366 23.52 -8.21 -4.95
CA ALA A 366 24.57 -7.22 -4.72
C ALA A 366 24.00 -5.87 -4.30
N GLN A 367 22.91 -5.42 -4.93
CA GLN A 367 22.19 -4.20 -4.53
C GLN A 367 21.60 -4.33 -3.13
N LEU A 368 21.02 -5.49 -2.79
CA LEU A 368 20.47 -5.75 -1.46
C LEU A 368 21.54 -5.76 -0.37
N ALA A 369 22.73 -6.33 -0.63
CA ALA A 369 23.85 -6.28 0.30
C ALA A 369 24.36 -4.85 0.52
N ALA A 370 24.44 -4.04 -0.55
CA ALA A 370 24.83 -2.63 -0.44
C ALA A 370 23.76 -1.79 0.29
N ALA A 371 22.48 -2.07 0.05
CA ALA A 371 21.37 -1.44 0.76
C ALA A 371 21.41 -1.78 2.25
N GLU A 372 21.62 -3.04 2.62
CA GLU A 372 21.77 -3.48 4.01
C GLU A 372 22.90 -2.71 4.72
N GLU A 373 24.08 -2.62 4.11
CA GLU A 373 25.21 -1.84 4.65
C GLU A 373 24.84 -0.37 4.86
N ARG A 374 24.16 0.24 3.88
CA ARG A 374 23.80 1.65 3.95
C ARG A 374 22.73 1.93 5.00
N LEU A 375 21.75 1.05 5.14
CA LEU A 375 20.66 1.21 6.10
C LEU A 375 21.11 1.00 7.56
N GLN A 376 22.22 0.28 7.80
CA GLN A 376 22.84 0.23 9.13
C GLN A 376 23.32 1.61 9.62
N ALA A 377 23.62 2.55 8.72
CA ALA A 377 24.02 3.91 9.08
C ALA A 377 22.83 4.83 9.44
N VAL A 378 21.60 4.41 9.12
CA VAL A 378 20.37 5.19 9.32
C VAL A 378 19.25 4.33 9.97
N PRO A 379 19.51 3.72 11.15
CA PRO A 379 18.58 2.76 11.77
C PRO A 379 17.24 3.38 12.17
N ASP A 380 17.21 4.70 12.41
CA ASP A 380 16.03 5.48 12.78
C ASP A 380 15.42 6.23 11.57
N GLY A 381 15.90 5.96 10.36
CA GLY A 381 15.48 6.62 9.13
C GLY A 381 16.50 7.63 8.58
N TRP A 382 16.21 8.10 7.38
CA TRP A 382 17.06 9.02 6.65
C TRP A 382 16.98 10.42 7.24
N LYS A 383 18.12 11.12 7.28
CA LYS A 383 18.17 12.51 7.72
C LYS A 383 17.49 13.44 6.72
N ALA A 384 16.99 14.55 7.23
CA ALA A 384 16.55 15.65 6.41
C ALA A 384 17.69 16.21 5.55
N TRP A 385 17.34 16.65 4.35
CA TRP A 385 18.27 17.27 3.43
C TRP A 385 18.76 18.60 4.02
N PRO A 386 20.07 18.89 4.01
CA PRO A 386 20.56 20.18 4.46
C PRO A 386 20.00 21.30 3.59
N LEU A 387 19.56 22.40 4.19
CA LEU A 387 19.13 23.57 3.44
C LEU A 387 20.33 24.25 2.76
N ARG A 388 20.12 24.73 1.53
CA ARG A 388 21.12 25.53 0.84
C ARG A 388 21.36 26.82 1.62
N ARG A 389 22.59 27.07 2.06
CA ARG A 389 22.94 28.34 2.71
C ARG A 389 22.84 29.45 1.67
N GLY A 390 21.94 30.41 1.91
CA GLY A 390 21.53 31.46 0.97
C GLY A 390 22.61 31.88 -0.03
N GLY A 391 22.43 31.46 -1.29
CA GLY A 391 23.19 31.96 -2.42
C GLY A 391 22.92 33.44 -2.60
N ARG A 392 23.99 34.24 -2.62
CA ARG A 392 23.97 35.69 -2.81
C ARG A 392 23.08 36.13 -3.98
N SER A 393 22.29 37.18 -3.71
CA SER A 393 21.85 38.16 -4.71
C SER A 393 23.00 38.50 -5.65
N THR A 394 22.90 38.08 -6.91
CA THR A 394 23.63 38.67 -8.02
C THR A 394 23.11 40.09 -8.19
N ARG A 395 23.78 41.06 -7.53
CA ARG A 395 23.75 42.45 -7.99
C ARG A 395 24.23 42.44 -9.43
N VAL A 396 23.32 42.72 -10.36
CA VAL A 396 23.67 43.22 -11.68
C VAL A 396 24.43 44.52 -11.46
N SER A 397 25.76 44.48 -11.55
CA SER A 397 26.56 45.68 -11.74
C SER A 397 26.21 46.22 -13.13
N ALA A 398 25.41 47.29 -13.15
CA ALA A 398 25.24 48.10 -14.35
C ALA A 398 26.62 48.67 -14.75
N PRO A 399 26.91 48.79 -16.06
CA PRO A 399 28.09 49.53 -16.50
C PRO A 399 27.88 51.01 -16.16
N GLY A 400 28.82 51.59 -15.41
CA GLY A 400 28.87 53.03 -15.18
C GLY A 400 29.19 53.79 -16.48
N PRO A 401 28.68 55.02 -16.65
CA PRO A 401 28.91 55.80 -17.86
C PRO A 401 30.24 56.55 -17.78
N ALA A 402 31.05 56.40 -18.82
CA ALA A 402 31.87 57.47 -19.43
C ALA A 402 32.38 56.99 -20.79
#